data_AF-A0A4V2XMR1-F1
#
_entry.id   AF-A0A4V2XMR1-F1
#
_cell.length_a   1.000
_cell.length_b   1.000
_cell.length_c   1.000
_cell.angle_alpha   90.00
_cell.angle_beta   90.00
_cell.angle_gamma   90.00
#
_symmetry.space_group_name_H-M   'P 1'
#
loop_
_entity.id
_entity.type
_entity.pdbx_description
1 polymer ?
#
loop_
_entity_poly.entity_id
_entity_poly.type
_entity_poly.pdbx_seq_one_letter_code
_entity_poly.pdbx_strand_id
1 'polypeptide(L)'
;AVFVTGAEPISWSEVGDWTEALEIYLDPELLPGAEVETRFDLRDAVVLGIAHVLRRAHVVDEPIADIEASTLAHRLAAHLADEYDGSRPVRRRPAGTLERRTVDQVAEYVEAQLGGTITLDQLAGVASLSPFHFARAFRASTGLAPHRFVTARRMQAARSLLLDSAVSVVDIAHSVGFTNVSHFRRVFRREHGVPPGQLRSRQQDRTSHSA
;
A
#
# COMPACT_ATOMS: atom_id res chain seq x y z
N ALA A 1 -10.13 -18.00 13.05
CA ALA A 1 -8.75 -17.65 13.45
C ALA A 1 -7.80 -18.46 12.61
N VAL A 2 -6.75 -17.90 12.01
CA VAL A 2 -5.80 -18.74 11.26
C VAL A 2 -4.51 -18.81 12.15
N PHE A 3 -3.68 -19.85 11.96
CA PHE A 3 -2.74 -20.52 12.87
C PHE A 3 -1.32 -20.86 12.33
N VAL A 4 -0.25 -20.30 12.90
CA VAL A 4 1.12 -20.85 12.71
C VAL A 4 1.52 -21.68 13.92
N THR A 5 2.11 -22.87 13.72
CA THR A 5 2.42 -23.83 14.80
C THR A 5 3.90 -23.86 15.20
N GLY A 6 4.15 -23.96 16.52
CA GLY A 6 5.45 -24.24 17.16
C GLY A 6 5.49 -25.62 17.84
N ALA A 7 6.41 -25.81 18.79
CA ALA A 7 6.78 -27.12 19.37
C ALA A 7 5.89 -27.63 20.54
N GLU A 8 4.87 -26.89 20.96
CA GLU A 8 3.98 -27.29 22.06
C GLU A 8 2.71 -28.03 21.58
N PRO A 9 2.13 -28.93 22.40
CA PRO A 9 0.90 -29.64 22.05
C PRO A 9 -0.33 -28.73 22.04
N ILE A 10 -1.08 -28.74 20.94
CA ILE A 10 -2.30 -27.94 20.73
C ILE A 10 -3.46 -28.52 21.57
N SER A 11 -4.08 -27.69 22.42
CA SER A 11 -5.38 -27.98 23.04
C SER A 11 -6.48 -27.20 22.34
N TRP A 12 -7.56 -27.89 21.96
CA TRP A 12 -8.73 -27.31 21.30
C TRP A 12 -9.80 -26.95 22.34
N SER A 13 -10.19 -25.69 22.44
CA SER A 13 -11.48 -25.31 23.03
C SER A 13 -12.59 -25.71 22.06
N GLU A 14 -13.74 -26.21 22.55
CA GLU A 14 -14.90 -26.50 21.70
C GLU A 14 -15.30 -25.25 20.89
N VAL A 15 -15.12 -25.34 19.57
CA VAL A 15 -15.50 -24.29 18.61
C VAL A 15 -16.91 -24.62 18.12
N GLY A 16 -17.91 -23.94 18.68
CA GLY A 16 -19.33 -24.18 18.37
C GLY A 16 -19.79 -23.73 16.97
N ASP A 17 -19.02 -22.85 16.32
CA ASP A 17 -19.30 -22.31 14.98
C ASP A 17 -18.02 -22.21 14.14
N TRP A 18 -18.10 -22.43 12.82
CA TRP A 18 -16.98 -22.25 11.89
C TRP A 18 -16.38 -20.84 12.02
N THR A 19 -15.20 -20.75 12.64
CA THR A 19 -14.53 -19.47 12.83
C THR A 19 -13.58 -19.22 11.69
N GLU A 20 -13.98 -18.38 10.74
CA GLU A 20 -13.07 -17.85 9.72
C GLU A 20 -11.87 -17.14 10.32
N ALA A 21 -10.81 -17.10 9.54
CA ALA A 21 -9.46 -17.21 10.02
C ALA A 21 -8.56 -16.45 9.03
N LEU A 22 -7.59 -15.63 9.48
CA LEU A 22 -6.53 -15.07 8.60
C LEU A 22 -5.11 -15.10 9.25
N GLU A 23 -4.17 -15.86 8.66
CA GLU A 23 -2.75 -16.02 9.10
C GLU A 23 -2.08 -14.95 8.29
N ILE A 24 -1.30 -14.14 8.98
CA ILE A 24 -0.43 -13.19 8.30
C ILE A 24 0.97 -13.59 8.70
N TYR A 25 1.68 -14.20 7.76
CA TYR A 25 3.11 -14.42 7.87
C TYR A 25 3.81 -13.14 7.41
N LEU A 26 4.47 -12.47 8.35
CA LEU A 26 5.36 -11.37 8.02
C LEU A 26 6.74 -11.91 7.69
N ASP A 27 7.41 -11.24 6.77
CA ASP A 27 8.83 -11.46 6.55
C ASP A 27 9.59 -11.17 7.85
N PRO A 28 10.39 -12.13 8.38
CA PRO A 28 11.18 -11.92 9.59
C PRO A 28 12.09 -10.69 9.54
N GLU A 29 12.54 -10.28 8.35
CA GLU A 29 13.36 -9.08 8.18
C GLU A 29 12.61 -7.78 8.56
N LEU A 30 11.27 -7.82 8.59
CA LEU A 30 10.44 -6.68 9.03
C LEU A 30 10.36 -6.55 10.56
N LEU A 31 10.74 -7.59 11.30
CA LEU A 31 10.70 -7.65 12.77
C LEU A 31 12.09 -8.02 13.33
N PRO A 32 13.17 -7.28 13.00
CA PRO A 32 14.51 -7.68 13.37
C PRO A 32 14.71 -7.59 14.89
N GLY A 33 14.85 -8.76 15.53
CA GLY A 33 15.11 -8.87 16.97
C GLY A 33 13.88 -8.61 17.86
N ALA A 34 12.68 -8.49 17.29
CA ALA A 34 11.45 -8.40 18.07
C ALA A 34 10.96 -9.81 18.45
N GLU A 35 10.71 -10.04 19.74
CA GLU A 35 10.05 -11.24 20.24
C GLU A 35 8.57 -10.92 20.43
N VAL A 36 7.78 -11.10 19.36
CA VAL A 36 6.34 -10.84 19.40
C VAL A 36 5.67 -11.90 20.28
N GLU A 37 5.22 -11.48 21.46
CA GLU A 37 4.51 -12.35 22.41
C GLU A 37 3.14 -12.77 21.81
N THR A 38 2.87 -14.07 21.81
CA THR A 38 1.57 -14.59 21.38
C THR A 38 0.49 -14.16 22.36
N ARG A 39 -0.55 -13.50 21.84
CA ARG A 39 -1.68 -13.04 22.65
C ARG A 39 -3.02 -13.40 22.02
N PHE A 40 -3.99 -13.72 22.87
CA PHE A 40 -5.33 -14.19 22.50
C PHE A 40 -6.40 -13.19 22.93
N ASP A 41 -7.57 -13.24 22.27
CA ASP A 41 -8.74 -12.40 22.55
C ASP A 41 -8.48 -10.88 22.51
N LEU A 42 -7.66 -10.45 21.54
CA LEU A 42 -7.32 -9.05 21.37
C LEU A 42 -8.23 -8.37 20.36
N ARG A 43 -8.70 -7.17 20.72
CA ARG A 43 -9.46 -6.27 19.84
C ARG A 43 -8.60 -5.09 19.40
N ASP A 44 -7.48 -5.41 18.76
CA ASP A 44 -6.56 -4.41 18.23
C ASP A 44 -7.08 -3.84 16.91
N ALA A 45 -7.52 -2.58 16.94
CA ALA A 45 -8.11 -1.92 15.77
C ALA A 45 -7.13 -1.79 14.59
N VAL A 46 -5.81 -1.69 14.84
CA VAL A 46 -4.81 -1.58 13.78
C VAL A 46 -4.65 -2.93 13.10
N VAL A 47 -4.46 -4.00 13.88
CA VAL A 47 -4.33 -5.37 13.36
C VAL A 47 -5.60 -5.77 12.61
N LEU A 48 -6.79 -5.56 13.20
CA LEU A 48 -8.07 -5.88 12.57
C LEU A 48 -8.30 -5.08 11.28
N GLY A 49 -7.93 -3.80 11.26
CA GLY A 49 -8.05 -2.97 10.06
C GLY A 49 -7.16 -3.46 8.92
N ILE A 50 -5.90 -3.80 9.21
CA ILE A 50 -4.97 -4.35 8.21
C ILE A 50 -5.44 -5.72 7.73
N ALA A 51 -5.82 -6.61 8.67
CA ALA A 51 -6.36 -7.94 8.37
C ALA A 51 -7.59 -7.86 7.46
N HIS A 52 -8.48 -6.89 7.69
CA HIS A 52 -9.65 -6.71 6.82
C HIS A 52 -9.27 -6.38 5.37
N VAL A 53 -8.28 -5.50 5.17
CA VAL A 53 -7.79 -5.15 3.83
C VAL A 53 -7.16 -6.36 3.14
N LEU A 54 -6.30 -7.10 3.85
CA LEU A 54 -5.66 -8.30 3.31
C LEU A 54 -6.67 -9.43 3.02
N ARG A 55 -7.64 -9.67 3.92
CA ARG A 55 -8.72 -10.64 3.71
C ARG A 55 -9.51 -10.31 2.45
N ARG A 56 -9.85 -9.04 2.23
CA ARG A 56 -10.59 -8.64 1.03
C ARG A 56 -9.82 -8.93 -0.25
N ALA A 57 -8.52 -8.67 -0.25
CA ALA A 57 -7.68 -8.99 -1.39
C ALA A 57 -7.62 -10.51 -1.65
N HIS A 58 -7.54 -11.31 -0.60
CA HIS A 58 -7.51 -12.77 -0.70
C HIS A 58 -8.87 -13.37 -1.15
N VAL A 59 -9.98 -12.94 -0.54
CA VAL A 59 -11.31 -13.54 -0.77
C VAL A 59 -11.94 -13.07 -2.07
N VAL A 60 -11.74 -11.81 -2.44
CA VAL A 60 -12.39 -11.19 -3.61
C VAL A 60 -11.46 -11.23 -4.85
N ASP A 61 -10.28 -11.83 -4.72
CA ASP A 61 -9.19 -11.82 -5.71
C ASP A 61 -8.94 -10.40 -6.24
N GLU A 62 -8.98 -9.43 -5.32
CA GLU A 62 -8.82 -8.00 -5.60
C GLU A 62 -7.35 -7.63 -5.38
N PRO A 63 -6.54 -7.43 -6.42
CA PRO A 63 -5.10 -7.26 -6.26
C PRO A 63 -4.78 -5.95 -5.56
N ILE A 64 -3.95 -6.04 -4.52
CA ILE A 64 -3.36 -4.89 -3.84
C ILE A 64 -2.12 -4.46 -4.64
N ALA A 65 -1.94 -3.15 -4.82
CA ALA A 65 -0.73 -2.64 -5.46
C ALA A 65 0.50 -2.88 -4.55
N ASP A 66 1.66 -3.21 -5.14
CA ASP A 66 2.88 -3.55 -4.38
C ASP A 66 3.25 -2.54 -3.28
N ILE A 67 3.16 -1.24 -3.58
CA ILE A 67 3.43 -0.17 -2.61
C ILE A 67 2.42 -0.18 -1.45
N GLU A 68 1.16 -0.50 -1.71
CA GLU A 68 0.12 -0.61 -0.68
C GLU A 68 0.36 -1.86 0.18
N ALA A 69 0.68 -3.00 -0.42
CA ALA A 69 1.00 -4.23 0.29
C ALA A 69 2.23 -4.05 1.20
N SER A 70 3.33 -3.53 0.65
CA SER A 70 4.56 -3.22 1.41
C SER A 70 4.31 -2.21 2.53
N THR A 71 3.46 -1.19 2.29
CA THR A 71 3.08 -0.23 3.34
C THR A 71 2.29 -0.89 4.48
N LEU A 72 1.34 -1.77 4.16
CA LEU A 72 0.54 -2.49 5.15
C LEU A 72 1.40 -3.44 5.98
N ALA A 73 2.31 -4.18 5.33
CA ALA A 73 3.26 -5.07 6.00
C ALA A 73 4.15 -4.31 6.99
N HIS A 74 4.78 -3.22 6.56
CA HIS A 74 5.60 -2.37 7.43
C HIS A 74 4.83 -1.75 8.58
N ARG A 75 3.58 -1.33 8.34
CA ARG A 75 2.73 -0.78 9.39
C ARG A 75 2.35 -1.85 10.41
N LEU A 76 2.04 -3.06 9.96
CA LEU A 76 1.72 -4.18 10.85
C LEU A 76 2.95 -4.55 11.68
N ALA A 77 4.11 -4.75 11.05
CA ALA A 77 5.35 -5.07 11.74
C ALA A 77 5.72 -4.01 12.80
N ALA A 78 5.67 -2.72 12.43
CA ALA A 78 5.98 -1.64 13.35
C ALA A 78 5.01 -1.52 14.54
N HIS A 79 3.75 -1.94 14.35
CA HIS A 79 2.73 -1.99 15.41
C HIS A 79 2.93 -3.20 16.32
N LEU A 80 3.25 -4.36 15.73
CA LEU A 80 3.57 -5.57 16.48
C LEU A 80 4.80 -5.37 17.37
N ALA A 81 5.87 -4.79 16.82
CA ALA A 81 7.09 -4.50 17.59
C ALA A 81 6.88 -3.46 18.71
N ASP A 82 5.94 -2.53 18.56
CA ASP A 82 5.70 -1.51 19.60
C ASP A 82 4.85 -2.03 20.76
N GLU A 83 3.79 -2.77 20.44
CA GLU A 83 2.73 -3.10 21.40
C GLU A 83 2.87 -4.55 21.94
N TYR A 84 3.65 -5.41 21.26
CA TYR A 84 3.71 -6.85 21.53
C TYR A 84 5.12 -7.41 21.75
N ASP A 85 6.18 -6.60 21.68
CA ASP A 85 7.59 -7.05 21.85
C ASP A 85 8.01 -7.27 23.31
N GLY A 86 7.10 -7.22 24.29
CA GLY A 86 7.40 -7.33 25.74
C GLY A 86 8.32 -6.23 26.31
N SER A 87 8.99 -5.47 25.43
CA SER A 87 9.95 -4.42 25.69
C SER A 87 9.24 -3.07 25.84
N ARG A 88 9.80 -2.21 26.68
CA ARG A 88 9.23 -0.89 26.99
C ARG A 88 9.12 -0.06 25.71
N PRO A 89 7.98 0.63 25.44
CA PRO A 89 7.78 1.36 24.20
C PRO A 89 8.93 2.35 23.98
N VAL A 90 9.67 2.16 22.90
CA VAL A 90 10.74 3.08 22.51
C VAL A 90 10.09 4.44 22.29
N ARG A 91 10.41 5.44 23.12
CA ARG A 91 9.92 6.81 22.93
C ARG A 91 10.38 7.31 21.55
N ARG A 92 9.47 7.25 20.58
CA ARG A 92 9.78 7.59 19.19
C ARG A 92 9.96 9.10 19.08
N ARG A 93 11.14 9.54 18.62
CA ARG A 93 11.32 10.93 18.19
C ARG A 93 10.35 11.22 17.02
N PRO A 94 9.74 12.41 16.98
CA PRO A 94 9.01 12.84 15.79
C PRO A 94 9.97 12.73 14.59
N ALA A 95 9.48 12.11 13.50
CA ALA A 95 10.26 12.10 12.28
C ALA A 95 10.45 13.55 11.83
N GLY A 96 11.69 13.94 11.55
CA GLY A 96 11.96 15.22 10.89
C GLY A 96 11.33 15.26 9.50
N THR A 97 11.34 16.42 8.88
CA THR A 97 11.02 16.55 7.45
C THR A 97 12.21 16.11 6.61
N LEU A 98 11.94 15.60 5.42
CA LEU A 98 12.94 15.38 4.38
C LEU A 98 13.36 16.71 3.77
N GLU A 99 14.60 16.78 3.32
CA GLU A 99 15.05 17.88 2.46
C GLU A 99 14.32 17.83 1.12
N ARG A 100 14.10 19.01 0.53
CA ARG A 100 13.43 19.14 -0.77
C ARG A 100 14.11 18.29 -1.85
N ARG A 101 15.45 18.24 -1.86
CA ARG A 101 16.22 17.43 -2.79
C ARG A 101 15.90 15.94 -2.67
N THR A 102 15.75 15.42 -1.46
CA THR A 102 15.40 14.01 -1.23
C THR A 102 13.98 13.72 -1.71
N VAL A 103 13.04 14.64 -1.48
CA VAL A 103 11.67 14.52 -2.02
C VAL A 103 11.69 14.50 -3.55
N ASP A 104 12.47 15.37 -4.18
CA ASP A 104 12.62 15.45 -5.63
C ASP A 104 13.21 14.15 -6.19
N GLN A 105 14.24 13.57 -5.54
CA GLN A 105 14.84 12.28 -5.92
C GLN A 105 13.84 11.12 -5.83
N VAL A 106 13.04 11.08 -4.76
CA VAL A 106 11.99 10.07 -4.60
C VAL A 106 10.92 10.23 -5.68
N ALA A 107 10.53 11.47 -6.00
CA ALA A 107 9.59 11.75 -7.07
C ALA A 107 10.13 11.28 -8.43
N GLU A 108 11.39 11.59 -8.74
CA GLU A 108 12.06 11.15 -9.97
C GLU A 108 12.13 9.62 -10.09
N TYR A 109 12.47 8.93 -9.01
CA TYR A 109 12.45 7.47 -8.96
C TYR A 109 11.05 6.91 -9.26
N VAL A 110 10.00 7.50 -8.67
CA VAL A 110 8.62 7.08 -8.91
C VAL A 110 8.22 7.30 -10.38
N GLU A 111 8.58 8.44 -10.98
CA GLU A 111 8.29 8.71 -12.39
C GLU A 111 8.96 7.72 -13.34
N ALA A 112 10.22 7.38 -13.06
CA ALA A 112 10.98 6.42 -13.87
C ALA A 112 10.39 5.00 -13.81
N GLN A 113 9.68 4.65 -12.73
CA GLN A 113 9.22 3.30 -12.45
C GLN A 113 7.69 3.16 -12.38
N LEU A 114 6.91 4.11 -12.93
CA LEU A 114 5.44 4.11 -12.79
C LEU A 114 4.78 2.79 -13.20
N GLY A 115 5.26 2.17 -14.27
CA GLY A 115 4.76 0.89 -14.80
C GLY A 115 5.28 -0.35 -14.08
N GLY A 116 6.32 -0.23 -13.26
CA GLY A 116 6.94 -1.34 -12.56
C GLY A 116 6.53 -1.45 -11.10
N THR A 117 7.08 -2.46 -10.43
CA THR A 117 6.94 -2.64 -8.98
C THR A 117 7.65 -1.52 -8.23
N ILE A 118 6.94 -0.90 -7.30
CA ILE A 118 7.45 0.10 -6.36
C ILE A 118 7.09 -0.36 -4.95
N THR A 119 8.07 -0.54 -4.08
CA THR A 119 7.87 -0.90 -2.66
C THR A 119 8.26 0.23 -1.72
N LEU A 120 7.84 0.15 -0.46
CA LEU A 120 8.21 1.15 0.54
C LEU A 120 9.72 1.13 0.79
N ASP A 121 10.32 -0.06 0.78
CA ASP A 121 11.76 -0.28 0.94
C ASP A 121 12.58 0.42 -0.13
N GLN A 122 12.16 0.31 -1.40
CA GLN A 122 12.83 0.98 -2.51
C GLN A 122 12.81 2.50 -2.34
N LEU A 123 11.65 3.08 -1.99
CA LEU A 123 11.55 4.52 -1.78
C LEU A 123 12.36 5.00 -0.57
N ALA A 124 12.38 4.19 0.50
CA ALA A 124 13.17 4.47 1.69
C ALA A 124 14.68 4.37 1.40
N GLY A 125 15.09 3.42 0.56
CA GLY A 125 16.45 3.27 0.06
C GLY A 125 16.92 4.50 -0.72
N VAL A 126 16.08 5.07 -1.58
CA VAL A 126 16.37 6.34 -2.27
C VAL A 126 16.64 7.46 -1.26
N ALA A 127 15.90 7.49 -0.15
CA ALA A 127 16.09 8.47 0.92
C ALA A 127 17.20 8.11 1.92
N SER A 128 17.84 6.93 1.80
CA SER A 128 18.79 6.39 2.78
C SER A 128 18.21 6.33 4.21
N LEU A 129 16.94 5.97 4.33
CA LEU A 129 16.21 5.86 5.60
C LEU A 129 15.61 4.47 5.77
N SER A 130 15.28 4.11 7.00
CA SER A 130 14.42 2.95 7.21
C SER A 130 13.00 3.22 6.68
N PRO A 131 12.26 2.21 6.21
CA PRO A 131 10.92 2.36 5.64
C PRO A 131 9.94 3.15 6.52
N PHE A 132 10.00 2.92 7.83
CA PHE A 132 9.15 3.60 8.80
C PHE A 132 9.52 5.07 9.02
N HIS A 133 10.83 5.38 9.10
CA HIS A 133 11.29 6.77 9.18
C HIS A 133 10.96 7.53 7.91
N PHE A 134 11.21 6.90 6.75
CA PHE A 134 10.87 7.45 5.46
C PHE A 134 9.37 7.76 5.36
N ALA A 135 8.48 6.80 5.64
CA ALA A 135 7.04 7.02 5.49
C ALA A 135 6.51 8.20 6.32
N ARG A 136 7.02 8.36 7.56
CA ARG A 136 6.66 9.48 8.44
C ARG A 136 7.24 10.80 7.93
N ALA A 137 8.55 10.84 7.65
CA ALA A 137 9.23 12.05 7.18
C ALA A 137 8.68 12.52 5.83
N PHE A 138 8.42 11.60 4.90
CA PHE A 138 7.85 11.88 3.60
C PHE A 138 6.44 12.47 3.73
N ARG A 139 5.58 11.90 4.58
CA ARG A 139 4.25 12.47 4.85
C ARG A 139 4.33 13.85 5.50
N ALA A 140 5.24 14.05 6.46
CA ALA A 140 5.44 15.36 7.07
C ALA A 140 5.89 16.42 6.04
N SER A 141 6.65 16.00 5.02
CA SER A 141 7.22 16.90 4.00
C SER A 141 6.26 17.19 2.85
N THR A 142 5.47 16.19 2.43
CA THR A 142 4.62 16.26 1.22
C THR A 142 3.13 16.35 1.52
N GLY A 143 2.72 16.12 2.77
CA GLY A 143 1.32 15.95 3.17
C GLY A 143 0.71 14.60 2.79
N LEU A 144 1.41 13.77 2.01
CA LEU A 144 0.90 12.50 1.48
C LEU A 144 1.69 11.30 2.04
N ALA A 145 0.99 10.21 2.35
CA ALA A 145 1.67 8.93 2.60
C ALA A 145 2.33 8.43 1.30
N PRO A 146 3.48 7.72 1.35
CA PRO A 146 4.18 7.27 0.15
C PRO A 146 3.30 6.53 -0.86
N HIS A 147 2.47 5.57 -0.41
CA HIS A 147 1.54 4.86 -1.31
C HIS A 147 0.53 5.79 -1.99
N ARG A 148 0.05 6.85 -1.31
CA ARG A 148 -0.85 7.84 -1.90
C ARG A 148 -0.14 8.69 -2.94
N PHE A 149 1.10 9.05 -2.68
CA PHE A 149 1.94 9.78 -3.63
C PHE A 149 2.13 8.96 -4.92
N VAL A 150 2.58 7.71 -4.82
CA VAL A 150 2.76 6.82 -5.98
C VAL A 150 1.46 6.65 -6.76
N THR A 151 0.34 6.39 -6.06
CA THR A 151 -0.98 6.26 -6.70
C THR A 151 -1.39 7.55 -7.42
N ALA A 152 -1.18 8.71 -6.82
CA ALA A 152 -1.48 10.00 -7.44
C ALA A 152 -0.64 10.23 -8.72
N ARG A 153 0.66 9.92 -8.67
CA ARG A 153 1.55 10.01 -9.84
C ARG A 153 1.13 9.08 -10.97
N ARG A 154 0.82 7.81 -10.65
CA ARG A 154 0.27 6.83 -11.62
C ARG A 154 -1.05 7.31 -12.24
N MET A 155 -1.95 7.87 -11.44
CA MET A 155 -3.23 8.42 -11.95
C MET A 155 -3.06 9.67 -12.79
N GLN A 156 -2.07 10.50 -12.50
CA GLN A 156 -1.73 11.65 -13.32
C GLN A 156 -1.18 11.22 -14.68
N ALA A 157 -0.24 10.28 -14.71
CA ALA A 157 0.30 9.72 -15.95
C ALA A 157 -0.79 9.04 -16.79
N ALA A 158 -1.65 8.24 -16.16
CA ALA A 158 -2.78 7.62 -16.84
C ALA A 158 -3.74 8.65 -17.45
N ARG A 159 -3.99 9.76 -16.75
CA ARG A 159 -4.83 10.85 -17.26
C ARG A 159 -4.21 11.49 -18.50
N SER A 160 -2.91 11.76 -18.51
CA SER A 160 -2.22 12.27 -19.70
C SER A 160 -2.33 11.30 -20.87
N LEU A 161 -2.03 10.01 -20.67
CA LEU A 161 -2.16 9.00 -21.72
C LEU A 161 -3.59 8.87 -22.27
N LEU A 162 -4.61 9.04 -21.42
CA LEU A 162 -6.01 8.99 -21.84
C LEU A 162 -6.41 10.17 -22.75
N LEU A 163 -5.80 11.33 -22.54
CA LEU A 163 -6.07 12.57 -23.28
C LEU A 163 -5.22 12.70 -24.54
N ASP A 164 -3.98 12.20 -24.50
CA ASP A 164 -2.96 12.46 -25.53
C ASP A 164 -2.78 11.28 -26.50
N SER A 165 -3.44 10.13 -26.26
CA SER A 165 -3.27 8.92 -27.08
C SER A 165 -4.55 8.10 -27.27
N ALA A 166 -4.53 7.24 -28.29
CA ALA A 166 -5.59 6.25 -28.57
C ALA A 166 -5.40 4.91 -27.85
N VAL A 167 -4.37 4.77 -27.00
CA VAL A 167 -4.03 3.52 -26.29
C VAL A 167 -5.21 3.03 -25.45
N SER A 168 -5.52 1.74 -25.42
CA SER A 168 -6.72 1.26 -24.72
C SER A 168 -6.66 1.54 -23.20
N VAL A 169 -7.82 1.63 -22.54
CA VAL A 169 -7.88 1.83 -21.06
C VAL A 169 -7.18 0.69 -20.32
N VAL A 170 -7.23 -0.53 -20.87
CA VAL A 170 -6.58 -1.72 -20.31
C VAL A 170 -5.07 -1.57 -20.38
N ASP A 171 -4.53 -1.23 -21.56
CA ASP A 171 -3.09 -1.07 -21.75
C ASP A 171 -2.55 0.10 -20.93
N ILE A 172 -3.30 1.20 -20.82
CA ILE A 172 -2.93 2.33 -19.96
C ILE A 172 -2.83 1.86 -18.51
N ALA A 173 -3.81 1.11 -17.99
CA ALA A 173 -3.78 0.61 -16.62
C ALA A 173 -2.50 -0.20 -16.35
N HIS A 174 -2.15 -1.13 -17.25
CA HIS A 174 -0.93 -1.92 -17.14
C HIS A 174 0.33 -1.07 -17.25
N SER A 175 0.38 -0.11 -18.17
CA SER A 175 1.53 0.77 -18.37
C SER A 175 1.85 1.66 -17.17
N VAL A 176 0.84 1.96 -16.33
CA VAL A 176 1.00 2.72 -15.08
C VAL A 176 1.02 1.83 -13.84
N GLY A 177 1.28 0.52 -14.01
CA GLY A 177 1.57 -0.39 -12.91
C GLY A 177 0.34 -0.95 -12.18
N PHE A 178 -0.83 -0.97 -12.83
CA PHE A 178 -2.01 -1.68 -12.32
C PHE A 178 -2.14 -3.04 -13.00
N THR A 179 -2.14 -4.10 -12.20
CA THR A 179 -2.40 -5.47 -12.68
C THR A 179 -3.90 -5.74 -12.86
N ASN A 180 -4.76 -4.99 -12.16
CA ASN A 180 -6.21 -5.12 -12.23
C ASN A 180 -6.89 -3.85 -12.76
N VAL A 181 -7.56 -3.97 -13.91
CA VAL A 181 -8.24 -2.87 -14.60
C VAL A 181 -9.45 -2.35 -13.82
N SER A 182 -10.18 -3.22 -13.11
CA SER A 182 -11.31 -2.81 -12.26
C SER A 182 -10.85 -1.97 -11.07
N HIS A 183 -9.74 -2.37 -10.44
CA HIS A 183 -9.10 -1.57 -9.39
C HIS A 183 -8.65 -0.21 -9.95
N PHE A 184 -7.96 -0.20 -11.09
CA PHE A 184 -7.56 1.02 -11.80
C PHE A 184 -8.75 1.96 -12.04
N ARG A 185 -9.85 1.46 -12.61
CA ARG A 185 -11.05 2.27 -12.89
C ARG A 185 -11.63 2.89 -11.63
N ARG A 186 -11.66 2.14 -10.51
CA ARG A 186 -12.16 2.64 -9.23
C ARG A 186 -11.28 3.74 -8.66
N VAL A 187 -9.96 3.52 -8.67
CA VAL A 187 -8.97 4.51 -8.23
C VAL A 187 -9.05 5.76 -9.09
N PHE A 188 -9.05 5.60 -10.42
CA PHE A 188 -9.13 6.72 -11.36
C PHE A 188 -10.38 7.57 -11.15
N ARG A 189 -11.56 6.93 -11.02
CA ARG A 189 -12.81 7.64 -10.74
C ARG A 189 -12.76 8.39 -9.40
N ARG A 190 -12.14 7.80 -8.38
CA ARG A 190 -11.98 8.44 -7.07
C ARG A 190 -11.10 9.69 -7.16
N GLU A 191 -9.97 9.63 -7.87
CA GLU A 191 -9.03 10.75 -7.97
C GLU A 191 -9.51 11.85 -8.94
N HIS A 192 -10.17 11.49 -10.05
CA HIS A 192 -10.54 12.43 -11.12
C HIS A 192 -12.04 12.70 -11.25
N GLY A 193 -12.86 12.09 -10.40
CA GLY A 193 -14.33 12.25 -10.37
C GLY A 193 -15.10 11.53 -11.49
N VAL A 194 -14.43 11.10 -12.56
CA VAL A 194 -15.05 10.43 -13.72
C VAL A 194 -14.31 9.15 -14.11
N PRO A 195 -14.99 8.14 -14.68
CA PRO A 195 -14.33 6.94 -15.20
C PRO A 195 -13.39 7.25 -16.39
N PRO A 196 -12.33 6.45 -16.60
CA PRO A 196 -11.38 6.64 -17.71
C PRO A 196 -12.04 6.75 -19.10
N GLY A 197 -12.99 5.85 -19.39
CA GLY A 197 -13.67 5.83 -20.69
C GLY A 197 -14.50 7.08 -20.97
N GLN A 198 -15.13 7.65 -19.93
CA GLN A 198 -15.89 8.89 -20.05
C GLN A 198 -14.98 10.11 -20.23
N LEU A 199 -13.80 10.11 -19.60
CA LEU A 199 -12.82 11.17 -19.84
C LEU A 199 -12.37 11.19 -21.31
N ARG A 200 -12.12 10.01 -21.89
CA ARG A 200 -11.74 9.88 -23.30
C ARG A 200 -12.83 10.34 -24.26
N SER A 201 -14.06 9.90 -24.07
CA SER A 201 -15.16 10.28 -24.97
C SER A 201 -15.34 11.81 -25.01
N ARG A 202 -15.28 12.47 -23.84
CA ARG A 202 -15.34 13.94 -23.75
C ARG A 202 -14.22 14.66 -24.50
N GLN A 203 -13.03 14.06 -24.56
CA GLN A 203 -11.91 14.63 -25.31
C GLN A 203 -12.14 14.51 -26.81
N GLN A 204 -12.63 13.35 -27.27
CA GLN A 204 -12.94 13.09 -28.68
C GLN A 204 -14.05 13.99 -29.21
N ASP A 205 -15.09 14.23 -28.41
CA ASP A 205 -16.20 15.13 -28.76
C ASP A 205 -15.72 16.58 -28.93
N ARG A 206 -14.76 17.02 -28.09
CA ARG A 206 -14.14 18.36 -28.16
C ARG A 206 -13.25 18.53 -29.37
N THR A 207 -12.45 17.53 -29.73
CA THR A 207 -11.59 17.58 -30.92
C THR A 207 -12.41 17.57 -32.21
N SER A 208 -13.54 16.87 -32.25
CA SER A 208 -14.43 16.82 -33.42
C SER A 208 -15.25 18.10 -33.64
N HIS A 209 -15.42 18.95 -32.62
CA HIS A 209 -16.10 20.25 -32.71
C HIS A 209 -15.13 21.42 -32.99
N SER A 210 -13.82 21.20 -32.96
CA SER A 210 -12.80 22.23 -33.25
C SER A 210 -12.07 22.02 -34.58
N ALA A 211 -12.36 20.95 -35.31
CA ALA A 211 -11.87 20.66 -36.66
C ALA A 211 -12.93 21.00 -37.70
#